data_AF-A0A327W278-F1
#
_entry.id   AF-A0A327W278-F1
#
_cell.length_a   1.000
_cell.length_b   1.000
_cell.length_c   1.000
_cell.angle_alpha   90.00
_cell.angle_beta   90.00
_cell.angle_gamma   90.00
#
_symmetry.space_group_name_H-M   'P 1'
#
loop_
_entity.id
_entity.type
_entity.pdbx_description
1 polymer ?
#
loop_
_entity_poly.entity_id
_entity_poly.type
_entity_poly.pdbx_seq_one_letter_code
_entity_poly.pdbx_strand_id
1 'polypeptide(L)'
;MAVASTPEADLARTLDSLSGNQKALLYQYGTLQSWAGTPVADSFWNSHQAELGRLSKENASLLAEELLHNTDLVYTVKKPSRLQALRGVFTTSRLLLGLAALIGAFAAIQLLGRYLPDFYRWVVRYLSPLLRWLFSPIALTWELLILGITGIFLGPYITDTSIRTIVIHLGIFYIWSQLTAITTRQYHIKYYSKAIWDSIDNYRLSPWQTLIQVSFPALAAAAAVLWTMQATHDQWYAYEMIVPLMISIFALPFLRRMELLLSRVLFPFSKVDLRVKDQRLASYVVIALMVWVAMLLLPVIISESFMVLSVFLLLMLILFSIEDVTRCGMKNYVWLQLLTLSFCVAVILAGAQLSMLMITWAGMGGLLLFVMVKYWEIPTLFGWEWKNKNRKAWGALGMAAIIWGIATVIRMHPEWFTVFPAQG
;
A
#
# COMPACT_ATOMS: atom_id res chain seq x y z
N MET A 1 -3.50 67.03 11.23
CA MET A 1 -2.20 66.52 10.77
C MET A 1 -2.46 65.48 9.70
N ALA A 2 -2.31 65.86 8.43
CA ALA A 2 -2.37 64.91 7.33
C ALA A 2 -1.04 64.16 7.29
N VAL A 3 -1.06 62.87 7.59
CA VAL A 3 0.11 62.00 7.39
C VAL A 3 0.28 61.86 5.88
N ALA A 4 1.33 62.46 5.32
CA ALA A 4 1.72 62.22 3.94
C ALA A 4 2.01 60.72 3.80
N SER A 5 1.20 60.00 3.00
CA SER A 5 1.50 58.62 2.66
C SER A 5 2.82 58.60 1.90
N THR A 6 3.78 57.83 2.40
CA THR A 6 5.00 57.57 1.66
C THR A 6 4.64 56.73 0.43
N PRO A 7 5.24 56.98 -0.75
CA PRO A 7 4.93 56.24 -1.98
C PRO A 7 5.05 54.71 -1.81
N GLU A 8 5.95 54.26 -0.93
CA GLU A 8 6.14 52.85 -0.55
C GLU A 8 4.93 52.23 0.17
N ALA A 9 4.25 52.98 1.04
CA ALA A 9 3.07 52.50 1.77
C ALA A 9 1.86 52.33 0.85
N ASP A 10 1.73 53.19 -0.16
CA ASP A 10 0.69 53.08 -1.19
C ASP A 10 0.99 51.95 -2.20
N LEU A 11 2.27 51.71 -2.52
CA LEU A 11 2.71 50.55 -3.31
C LEU A 11 2.43 49.21 -2.60
N ALA A 12 2.74 49.10 -1.31
CA ALA A 12 2.47 47.90 -0.52
C ALA A 12 0.96 47.60 -0.43
N ARG A 13 0.12 48.62 -0.18
CA ARG A 13 -1.34 48.47 -0.20
C ARG A 13 -1.87 48.04 -1.55
N THR A 14 -1.29 48.58 -2.63
CA THR A 14 -1.66 48.19 -3.99
C THR A 14 -1.28 46.73 -4.24
N LEU A 15 -0.09 46.30 -3.83
CA LEU A 15 0.35 44.91 -3.95
C LEU A 15 -0.53 43.93 -3.18
N ASP A 16 -0.95 44.27 -1.96
CA ASP A 16 -1.84 43.43 -1.14
C ASP A 16 -3.25 43.33 -1.72
N SER A 17 -3.72 44.36 -2.44
CA SER A 17 -5.04 44.37 -3.08
C SER A 17 -5.14 43.52 -4.35
N LEU A 18 -4.01 43.05 -4.91
CA LEU A 18 -3.97 42.29 -6.15
C LEU A 18 -4.30 40.80 -5.93
N SER A 19 -5.07 40.24 -6.85
CA SER A 19 -5.38 38.80 -6.88
C SER A 19 -4.15 37.95 -7.25
N GLY A 20 -4.17 36.66 -6.89
CA GLY A 20 -3.06 35.73 -7.20
C GLY A 20 -2.72 35.65 -8.69
N ASN A 21 -3.72 35.73 -9.58
CA ASN A 21 -3.50 35.76 -11.03
C ASN A 21 -2.82 37.06 -11.49
N GLN A 22 -3.21 38.21 -10.91
CA GLN A 22 -2.59 39.50 -11.23
C GLN A 22 -1.13 39.58 -10.75
N LYS A 23 -0.83 39.02 -9.56
CA LYS A 23 0.55 38.89 -9.07
C LYS A 23 1.40 38.00 -9.98
N ALA A 24 0.85 36.90 -10.48
CA ALA A 24 1.54 36.02 -11.43
C ALA A 24 1.81 36.72 -12.77
N LEU A 25 0.86 37.51 -13.30
CA LEU A 25 1.06 38.29 -14.53
C LEU A 25 2.09 39.41 -14.34
N LEU A 26 2.09 40.10 -13.20
CA LEU A 26 3.13 41.09 -12.87
C LEU A 26 4.51 40.46 -12.73
N TYR A 27 4.61 39.27 -12.13
CA TYR A 27 5.85 38.52 -12.05
C TYR A 27 6.39 38.15 -13.44
N GLN A 28 5.50 37.66 -14.33
CA GLN A 28 5.87 37.32 -15.71
C GLN A 28 6.29 38.57 -16.49
N TYR A 29 5.60 39.69 -16.33
CA TYR A 29 5.97 40.97 -16.93
C TYR A 29 7.36 41.44 -16.46
N GLY A 30 7.65 41.40 -15.15
CA GLY A 30 8.96 41.73 -14.59
C GLY A 30 10.08 40.79 -15.08
N THR A 31 9.77 39.51 -15.25
CA THR A 31 10.70 38.52 -15.81
C THR A 31 11.00 38.80 -17.28
N LEU A 32 9.99 39.15 -18.08
CA LEU A 32 10.18 39.51 -19.49
C LEU A 32 10.96 40.82 -19.65
N GLN A 33 10.69 41.79 -18.77
CA GLN A 33 11.39 43.07 -18.76
C GLN A 33 12.89 42.90 -18.43
N SER A 34 13.22 42.03 -17.48
CA SER A 34 14.60 41.77 -17.06
C SER A 34 15.39 40.87 -18.03
N TRP A 35 14.74 39.87 -18.65
CA TRP A 35 15.46 38.82 -19.40
C TRP A 35 15.17 38.77 -20.90
N ALA A 36 14.02 39.25 -21.39
CA ALA A 36 13.60 39.13 -22.80
C ALA A 36 13.63 40.46 -23.58
N GLY A 37 13.81 41.59 -22.88
CA GLY A 37 13.91 42.93 -23.46
C GLY A 37 12.58 43.68 -23.52
N THR A 38 12.67 45.01 -23.54
CA THR A 38 11.54 45.95 -23.52
C THR A 38 10.46 45.74 -24.59
N PRO A 39 10.74 45.41 -25.87
CA PRO A 39 9.68 45.23 -26.86
C PRO A 39 8.80 44.00 -26.60
N VAL A 40 9.37 42.94 -26.02
CA VAL A 40 8.63 41.72 -25.66
C VAL A 40 7.77 41.97 -24.43
N ALA A 41 8.32 42.64 -23.41
CA ALA A 41 7.58 43.04 -22.21
C ALA A 41 6.40 43.97 -22.55
N ASP A 42 6.59 44.93 -23.46
CA ASP A 42 5.56 45.87 -23.88
C ASP A 42 4.43 45.19 -24.65
N SER A 43 4.75 44.22 -25.51
CA SER A 43 3.72 43.41 -26.18
C SER A 43 2.92 42.55 -25.19
N PHE A 44 3.59 41.97 -24.19
CA PHE A 44 2.95 41.20 -23.14
C PHE A 44 2.01 42.07 -22.29
N TRP A 45 2.46 43.27 -21.91
CA TRP A 45 1.65 44.25 -21.19
C TRP A 45 0.38 44.63 -21.94
N ASN A 46 0.51 44.97 -23.23
CA ASN A 46 -0.63 45.36 -24.06
C ASN A 46 -1.66 44.23 -24.21
N SER A 47 -1.21 42.97 -24.25
CA SER A 47 -2.11 41.81 -24.34
C SER A 47 -2.85 41.46 -23.04
N HIS A 48 -2.28 41.77 -21.87
CA HIS A 48 -2.86 41.44 -20.56
C HIS A 48 -3.36 42.66 -19.77
N GLN A 49 -3.42 43.84 -20.41
CA GLN A 49 -3.86 45.09 -19.78
C GLN A 49 -5.29 45.01 -19.23
N ALA A 50 -6.18 44.26 -19.90
CA ALA A 50 -7.56 44.07 -19.47
C ALA A 50 -7.67 43.30 -18.13
N GLU A 51 -6.72 42.41 -17.84
CA GLU A 51 -6.69 41.57 -16.63
C GLU A 51 -5.95 42.25 -15.46
N LEU A 52 -4.98 43.12 -15.78
CA LEU A 52 -4.20 43.91 -14.82
C LEU A 52 -4.95 45.17 -14.34
N GLY A 53 -6.08 45.52 -14.95
CA GLY A 53 -6.99 46.55 -14.46
C GLY A 53 -6.44 47.98 -14.60
N ARG A 54 -6.62 48.82 -13.56
CA ARG A 54 -6.27 50.26 -13.56
C ARG A 54 -4.78 50.57 -13.27
N LEU A 55 -3.91 49.57 -13.27
CA LEU A 55 -2.48 49.78 -13.01
C LEU A 55 -1.84 50.59 -14.15
N SER A 56 -1.14 51.68 -13.82
CA SER A 56 -0.31 52.40 -14.78
C SER A 56 0.95 51.60 -15.10
N LYS A 57 1.51 51.78 -16.29
CA LYS A 57 2.72 51.07 -16.74
C LYS A 57 3.91 51.31 -15.81
N GLU A 58 4.05 52.53 -15.29
CA GLU A 58 5.12 52.93 -14.35
C GLU A 58 4.97 52.26 -12.98
N ASN A 59 3.75 52.23 -12.43
CA ASN A 59 3.49 51.55 -11.16
C ASN A 59 3.64 50.03 -11.31
N ALA A 60 3.27 49.47 -12.46
CA ALA A 60 3.42 48.06 -12.75
C ALA A 60 4.88 47.63 -12.90
N SER A 61 5.75 48.45 -13.49
CA SER A 61 7.19 48.16 -13.51
C SER A 61 7.81 48.15 -12.11
N LEU A 62 7.46 49.11 -11.27
CA LEU A 62 7.97 49.17 -9.88
C LEU A 62 7.47 47.98 -9.05
N LEU A 63 6.18 47.65 -9.16
CA LEU A 63 5.61 46.48 -8.48
C LEU A 63 6.19 45.16 -9.00
N ALA A 64 6.45 45.05 -10.30
CA ALA A 64 7.02 43.85 -10.88
C ALA A 64 8.48 43.64 -10.47
N GLU A 65 9.27 44.70 -10.37
CA GLU A 65 10.64 44.67 -9.87
C GLU A 65 10.69 44.24 -8.39
N GLU A 66 9.84 44.85 -7.56
CA GLU A 66 9.76 44.52 -6.13
C GLU A 66 9.27 43.09 -5.89
N LEU A 67 8.31 42.62 -6.70
CA LEU A 67 7.80 41.26 -6.63
C LEU A 67 8.88 40.27 -7.07
N LEU A 68 9.64 40.57 -8.13
CA LEU A 68 10.71 39.70 -8.62
C LEU A 68 11.85 39.56 -7.61
N HIS A 69 12.17 40.62 -6.88
CA HIS A 69 13.18 40.60 -5.82
C HIS A 69 12.75 39.84 -4.55
N ASN A 70 11.45 39.80 -4.24
CA ASN A 70 10.93 39.27 -2.98
C ASN A 70 10.13 37.96 -3.09
N THR A 71 10.08 37.32 -4.26
CA THR A 71 9.36 36.05 -4.45
C THR A 71 10.28 34.84 -4.51
N ASP A 72 9.90 33.79 -3.79
CA ASP A 72 10.48 32.45 -3.94
C ASP A 72 9.71 31.61 -4.99
N LEU A 73 10.44 31.02 -5.93
CA LEU A 73 9.89 30.12 -6.94
C LEU A 73 9.72 28.70 -6.37
N VAL A 74 8.48 28.35 -6.01
CA VAL A 74 8.12 26.96 -5.64
C VAL A 74 7.76 26.17 -6.89
N TYR A 75 8.71 25.41 -7.43
CA TYR A 75 8.46 24.52 -8.56
C TYR A 75 7.69 23.27 -8.11
N THR A 76 6.46 23.11 -8.62
CA THR A 76 5.70 21.87 -8.47
C THR A 76 6.02 20.93 -9.63
N VAL A 77 6.76 19.85 -9.33
CA VAL A 77 7.15 18.85 -10.35
C VAL A 77 5.92 18.06 -10.77
N LYS A 78 5.34 18.37 -11.94
CA LYS A 78 4.16 17.65 -12.47
C LYS A 78 4.46 16.24 -13.01
N LYS A 79 5.71 15.96 -13.40
CA LYS A 79 6.15 14.64 -13.91
C LYS A 79 7.58 14.35 -13.44
N PRO A 80 7.88 13.14 -12.92
CA PRO A 80 9.23 12.78 -12.52
C PRO A 80 10.14 12.80 -13.75
N SER A 81 11.32 13.41 -13.61
CA SER A 81 12.27 13.52 -14.72
C SER A 81 12.88 12.15 -15.05
N ARG A 82 13.33 11.96 -16.31
CA ARG A 82 14.09 10.75 -16.71
C ARG A 82 15.34 10.54 -15.84
N LEU A 83 15.92 11.62 -15.31
CA LEU A 83 17.05 11.57 -14.38
C LEU A 83 16.64 11.06 -12.99
N GLN A 84 15.42 11.37 -12.52
CA GLN A 84 14.86 10.77 -11.29
C GLN A 84 14.57 9.27 -11.45
N ALA A 85 14.11 8.83 -12.63
CA ALA A 85 13.95 7.40 -12.91
C ALA A 85 15.30 6.66 -12.90
N LEU A 86 16.34 7.26 -13.49
CA LEU A 86 17.73 6.75 -13.40
C LEU A 86 18.25 6.76 -11.96
N ARG A 87 17.94 7.80 -11.18
CA ARG A 87 18.26 7.85 -9.74
C ARG A 87 17.55 6.72 -8.99
N GLY A 88 16.30 6.43 -9.34
CA GLY A 88 15.55 5.27 -8.87
C GLY A 88 16.26 3.96 -9.18
N VAL A 89 16.74 3.76 -10.42
CA VAL A 89 17.51 2.58 -10.83
C VAL A 89 18.82 2.44 -10.05
N PHE A 90 19.55 3.54 -9.80
CA PHE A 90 20.77 3.50 -8.99
C PHE A 90 20.48 3.22 -7.50
N THR A 91 19.38 3.72 -6.96
CA THR A 91 18.93 3.40 -5.60
C THR A 91 18.50 1.94 -5.49
N THR A 92 17.76 1.41 -6.47
CA THR A 92 17.39 0.00 -6.55
C THR A 92 18.62 -0.90 -6.66
N SER A 93 19.63 -0.53 -7.45
CA SER A 93 20.90 -1.25 -7.54
C SER A 93 21.63 -1.30 -6.20
N ARG A 94 21.68 -0.20 -5.45
CA ARG A 94 22.27 -0.16 -4.10
C ARG A 94 21.49 -1.01 -3.08
N LEU A 95 20.15 -0.99 -3.14
CA LEU A 95 19.31 -1.85 -2.30
C LEU A 95 19.49 -3.34 -2.65
N LEU A 96 19.64 -3.68 -3.93
CA LEU A 96 19.92 -5.03 -4.39
C LEU A 96 21.31 -5.51 -3.96
N LEU A 97 22.31 -4.62 -3.97
CA LEU A 97 23.64 -4.91 -3.42
C LEU A 97 23.60 -5.09 -1.90
N GLY A 98 22.82 -4.29 -1.18
CA GLY A 98 22.60 -4.47 0.26
C GLY A 98 21.91 -5.80 0.59
N LEU A 99 20.89 -6.17 -0.19
CA LEU A 99 20.20 -7.45 -0.06
C LEU A 99 21.13 -8.62 -0.41
N ALA A 100 21.94 -8.51 -1.46
CA ALA A 100 22.93 -9.51 -1.83
C ALA A 100 24.00 -9.68 -0.75
N ALA A 101 24.46 -8.60 -0.13
CA ALA A 101 25.39 -8.64 0.99
C ALA A 101 24.77 -9.31 2.23
N LEU A 102 23.50 -9.04 2.53
CA LEU A 102 22.77 -9.68 3.63
C LEU A 102 22.61 -11.20 3.39
N ILE A 103 22.24 -11.59 2.17
CA ILE A 103 22.14 -12.99 1.75
C ILE A 103 23.52 -13.66 1.80
N GLY A 104 24.57 -12.97 1.36
CA GLY A 104 25.97 -13.44 1.42
C GLY A 104 26.44 -13.65 2.86
N ALA A 105 26.14 -12.71 3.77
CA ALA A 105 26.44 -12.85 5.19
C ALA A 105 25.70 -14.03 5.83
N PHE A 106 24.41 -14.19 5.52
CA PHE A 106 23.61 -15.31 6.01
C PHE A 106 24.12 -16.66 5.47
N ALA A 107 24.47 -16.73 4.20
CA ALA A 107 25.07 -17.91 3.57
C ALA A 107 26.45 -18.23 4.16
N ALA A 108 27.28 -17.22 4.42
CA ALA A 108 28.59 -17.38 5.06
C ALA A 108 28.46 -17.92 6.49
N ILE A 109 27.47 -17.45 7.27
CA ILE A 109 27.17 -17.97 8.61
C ILE A 109 26.72 -19.44 8.54
N GLN A 110 25.82 -19.78 7.61
CA GLN A 110 25.41 -21.17 7.39
C GLN A 110 26.56 -22.08 6.94
N LEU A 111 27.43 -21.59 6.05
CA LEU A 111 28.62 -22.31 5.58
C LEU A 111 29.62 -22.51 6.72
N LEU A 112 29.86 -21.51 7.56
CA LEU A 112 30.68 -21.65 8.77
C LEU A 112 30.11 -22.71 9.70
N GLY A 113 28.79 -22.73 9.91
CA GLY A 113 28.11 -23.74 10.72
C GLY A 113 28.23 -25.17 10.16
N ARG A 114 28.39 -25.32 8.84
CA ARG A 114 28.51 -26.62 8.17
C ARG A 114 29.94 -27.14 8.09
N TYR A 115 30.93 -26.27 7.88
CA TYR A 115 32.34 -26.65 7.71
C TYR A 115 33.18 -26.56 8.99
N LEU A 116 32.72 -25.85 10.02
CA LEU A 116 33.36 -25.77 11.33
C LEU A 116 32.37 -26.14 12.46
N PRO A 117 31.82 -27.37 12.47
CA PRO A 117 30.86 -27.79 13.49
C PRO A 117 31.47 -27.82 14.90
N ASP A 118 32.79 -27.91 15.02
CA ASP A 118 33.51 -27.83 16.30
C ASP A 118 33.71 -26.39 16.77
N PHE A 119 33.88 -25.42 15.86
CA PHE A 119 33.88 -23.99 16.20
C PHE A 119 32.49 -23.55 16.66
N TYR A 120 31.43 -23.95 15.94
CA TYR A 120 30.05 -23.66 16.37
C TYR A 120 29.73 -24.31 17.72
N ARG A 121 30.14 -25.57 17.94
CA ARG A 121 30.01 -26.24 19.26
C ARG A 121 30.84 -25.57 20.35
N TRP A 122 32.04 -25.07 20.03
CA TRP A 122 32.90 -24.34 20.97
C TRP A 122 32.31 -22.98 21.33
N VAL A 123 31.86 -22.19 20.34
CA VAL A 123 31.17 -20.91 20.53
C VAL A 123 29.88 -21.14 21.32
N VAL A 124 29.04 -22.10 20.95
CA VAL A 124 27.83 -22.40 21.73
C VAL A 124 28.20 -22.88 23.13
N ARG A 125 29.24 -23.69 23.34
CA ARG A 125 29.59 -24.17 24.69
C ARG A 125 30.12 -23.06 25.61
N TYR A 126 30.93 -22.14 25.11
CA TYR A 126 31.52 -21.05 25.90
C TYR A 126 30.62 -19.81 25.96
N LEU A 127 29.93 -19.49 24.87
CA LEU A 127 29.02 -18.36 24.79
C LEU A 127 27.62 -18.71 25.30
N SER A 128 27.14 -19.96 25.25
CA SER A 128 25.80 -20.31 25.78
C SER A 128 25.58 -19.98 27.25
N PRO A 129 26.50 -20.19 28.20
CA PRO A 129 26.26 -19.78 29.58
C PRO A 129 26.17 -18.25 29.70
N LEU A 130 27.02 -17.53 28.97
CA LEU A 130 27.02 -16.07 28.94
C LEU A 130 25.77 -15.51 28.23
N LEU A 131 25.34 -16.12 27.12
CA LEU A 131 24.13 -15.82 26.37
C LEU A 131 22.87 -16.19 27.15
N ARG A 132 22.85 -17.30 27.91
CA ARG A 132 21.69 -17.65 28.74
C ARG A 132 21.50 -16.69 29.91
N TRP A 133 22.61 -16.15 30.42
CA TRP A 133 22.61 -15.15 31.48
C TRP A 133 22.27 -13.75 30.95
N LEU A 134 22.86 -13.34 29.82
CA LEU A 134 22.64 -12.02 29.18
C LEU A 134 21.31 -11.94 28.41
N PHE A 135 20.83 -13.06 27.86
CA PHE A 135 19.60 -13.16 27.07
C PHE A 135 18.66 -14.21 27.65
N SER A 136 18.15 -13.97 28.87
CA SER A 136 17.01 -14.77 29.33
C SER A 136 15.86 -14.57 28.34
N PRO A 137 15.15 -15.62 27.87
CA PRO A 137 14.10 -15.47 26.86
C PRO A 137 13.01 -14.46 27.27
N ILE A 138 12.76 -14.37 28.58
CA ILE A 138 11.82 -13.42 29.15
C ILE A 138 12.39 -12.00 29.09
N ALA A 139 13.62 -11.77 29.57
CA ALA A 139 14.25 -10.44 29.55
C ALA A 139 14.43 -9.94 28.11
N LEU A 140 14.90 -10.78 27.20
CA LEU A 140 15.07 -10.45 25.80
C LEU A 140 13.75 -10.05 25.14
N THR A 141 12.63 -10.68 25.50
CA THR A 141 11.31 -10.32 24.97
C THR A 141 10.92 -8.91 25.40
N TRP A 142 11.16 -8.55 26.67
CA TRP A 142 10.88 -7.21 27.18
C TRP A 142 11.85 -6.16 26.64
N GLU A 143 13.13 -6.48 26.50
CA GLU A 143 14.15 -5.61 25.90
C GLU A 143 13.83 -5.31 24.44
N LEU A 144 13.46 -6.32 23.65
CA LEU A 144 13.02 -6.14 22.27
C LEU A 144 11.71 -5.37 22.17
N LEU A 145 10.80 -5.52 23.13
CA LEU A 145 9.58 -4.71 23.18
C LEU A 145 9.91 -3.23 23.44
N ILE A 146 10.79 -2.95 24.40
CA ILE A 146 11.26 -1.58 24.68
C ILE A 146 11.99 -1.00 23.46
N LEU A 147 12.86 -1.79 22.83
CA LEU A 147 13.55 -1.41 21.59
C LEU A 147 12.55 -1.12 20.47
N GLY A 148 11.49 -1.93 20.36
CA GLY A 148 10.43 -1.74 19.37
C GLY A 148 9.66 -0.44 19.58
N ILE A 149 9.25 -0.17 20.82
CA ILE A 149 8.62 1.10 21.23
C ILE A 149 9.55 2.27 20.93
N THR A 150 10.84 2.15 21.28
CA THR A 150 11.84 3.19 21.05
C THR A 150 12.07 3.45 19.57
N GLY A 151 12.11 2.40 18.74
CA GLY A 151 12.24 2.50 17.28
C GLY A 151 11.05 3.22 16.65
N ILE A 152 9.84 3.00 17.17
CA ILE A 152 8.66 3.75 16.76
C ILE A 152 8.76 5.20 17.25
N PHE A 153 8.98 5.47 18.53
CA PHE A 153 8.98 6.83 19.06
C PHE A 153 10.12 7.72 18.55
N LEU A 154 11.32 7.14 18.37
CA LEU A 154 12.50 7.88 17.90
C LEU A 154 12.69 7.83 16.38
N GLY A 155 12.09 6.84 15.71
CA GLY A 155 12.18 6.66 14.26
C GLY A 155 11.83 7.92 13.45
N PRO A 156 10.74 8.64 13.77
CA PRO A 156 10.36 9.86 13.05
C PRO A 156 11.40 10.97 13.04
N TYR A 157 12.31 11.01 14.02
CA TYR A 157 13.39 12.01 14.07
C TYR A 157 14.56 11.68 13.14
N ILE A 158 14.58 10.49 12.53
CA ILE A 158 15.59 10.11 11.55
C ILE A 158 15.30 10.84 10.24
N THR A 159 16.27 11.62 9.78
CA THR A 159 16.17 12.45 8.56
C THR A 159 16.21 11.61 7.28
N ASP A 160 17.00 10.53 7.27
CA ASP A 160 17.04 9.60 6.14
C ASP A 160 15.77 8.76 6.10
N THR A 161 14.98 8.97 5.05
CA THR A 161 13.71 8.29 4.84
C THR A 161 13.82 6.77 4.80
N SER A 162 14.89 6.20 4.23
CA SER A 162 15.02 4.75 4.12
C SER A 162 15.32 4.12 5.48
N ILE A 163 16.26 4.72 6.22
CA ILE A 163 16.62 4.27 7.57
C ILE A 163 15.45 4.46 8.52
N ARG A 164 14.75 5.60 8.45
CA ARG A 164 13.52 5.87 9.20
C ARG A 164 12.49 4.76 8.99
N THR A 165 12.19 4.44 7.74
CA THR A 165 11.21 3.40 7.40
C THR A 165 11.63 2.04 7.95
N ILE A 166 12.90 1.64 7.81
CA ILE A 166 13.43 0.37 8.34
C ILE A 166 13.29 0.32 9.86
N VAL A 167 13.69 1.38 10.57
CA VAL A 167 13.64 1.44 12.04
C VAL A 167 12.20 1.37 12.54
N ILE A 168 11.27 2.11 11.90
CA ILE A 168 9.85 2.08 12.25
C ILE A 168 9.24 0.70 11.99
N HIS A 169 9.52 0.07 10.84
CA HIS A 169 9.00 -1.25 10.49
C HIS A 169 9.52 -2.34 11.43
N LEU A 170 10.82 -2.32 11.76
CA LEU A 170 11.39 -3.20 12.77
C LEU A 170 10.74 -2.96 14.13
N GLY A 171 10.46 -1.69 14.48
CA GLY A 171 9.74 -1.32 15.69
C GLY A 171 8.34 -1.93 15.76
N ILE A 172 7.54 -1.77 14.70
CA ILE A 172 6.19 -2.34 14.58
C ILE A 172 6.24 -3.87 14.67
N PHE A 173 7.18 -4.50 13.97
CA PHE A 173 7.38 -5.94 14.02
C PHE A 173 7.75 -6.44 15.43
N TYR A 174 8.64 -5.73 16.14
CA TYR A 174 9.00 -6.08 17.51
C TYR A 174 7.82 -5.92 18.46
N ILE A 175 7.05 -4.82 18.38
CA ILE A 175 5.84 -4.67 19.20
C ILE A 175 4.89 -5.83 18.98
N TRP A 176 4.57 -6.17 17.73
CA TRP A 176 3.66 -7.28 17.45
C TRP A 176 4.24 -8.61 17.97
N SER A 177 5.44 -8.99 17.51
CA SER A 177 6.04 -10.29 17.83
C SER A 177 6.26 -10.49 19.33
N GLN A 178 6.72 -9.46 20.05
CA GLN A 178 6.99 -9.57 21.49
C GLN A 178 5.69 -9.56 22.29
N LEU A 179 4.68 -8.75 21.93
CA LEU A 179 3.36 -8.83 22.57
C LEU A 179 2.71 -10.19 22.34
N THR A 180 2.84 -10.79 21.15
CA THR A 180 2.38 -12.15 20.89
C THR A 180 3.14 -13.18 21.74
N ALA A 181 4.46 -13.04 21.90
CA ALA A 181 5.24 -13.92 22.77
C ALA A 181 4.82 -13.83 24.26
N ILE A 182 4.58 -12.61 24.77
CA ILE A 182 4.12 -12.36 26.13
C ILE A 182 2.72 -12.95 26.36
N THR A 183 1.79 -12.71 25.44
CA THR A 183 0.39 -13.15 25.55
C THR A 183 0.23 -14.67 25.39
N THR A 184 1.04 -15.30 24.54
CA THR A 184 1.09 -16.76 24.41
C THR A 184 1.90 -17.44 25.52
N ARG A 185 2.69 -16.67 26.30
CA ARG A 185 3.72 -17.17 27.24
C ARG A 185 4.73 -18.11 26.58
N GLN A 186 4.96 -17.92 25.28
CA GLN A 186 5.90 -18.69 24.48
C GLN A 186 6.93 -17.74 23.87
N TYR A 187 8.15 -17.76 24.39
CA TYR A 187 9.18 -16.76 24.04
C TYR A 187 10.01 -17.10 22.81
N HIS A 188 9.84 -18.29 22.22
CA HIS A 188 10.51 -18.66 20.97
C HIS A 188 9.55 -18.57 19.78
N ILE A 189 10.05 -17.98 18.69
CA ILE A 189 9.31 -17.77 17.43
C ILE A 189 8.67 -19.02 16.88
N LYS A 190 9.33 -20.17 16.99
CA LYS A 190 8.80 -21.46 16.53
C LYS A 190 7.51 -21.85 17.26
N TYR A 191 7.39 -21.52 18.55
CA TYR A 191 6.25 -21.93 19.36
C TYR A 191 5.10 -20.92 19.20
N TYR A 192 5.35 -19.62 19.37
CA TYR A 192 4.26 -18.65 19.23
C TYR A 192 3.73 -18.56 17.78
N SER A 193 4.58 -18.72 16.75
CA SER A 193 4.09 -18.78 15.36
C SER A 193 3.19 -19.99 15.12
N LYS A 194 3.51 -21.14 15.71
CA LYS A 194 2.65 -22.31 15.67
C LYS A 194 1.31 -22.03 16.38
N ALA A 195 1.32 -21.32 17.51
CA ALA A 195 0.08 -20.93 18.20
C ALA A 195 -0.80 -20.00 17.33
N ILE A 196 -0.20 -19.07 16.59
CA ILE A 196 -0.93 -18.23 15.61
C ILE A 196 -1.51 -19.09 14.48
N TRP A 197 -0.73 -20.00 13.89
CA TRP A 197 -1.21 -20.90 12.83
C TRP A 197 -2.31 -21.85 13.32
N ASP A 198 -2.16 -22.42 14.51
CA ASP A 198 -3.18 -23.26 15.14
C ASP A 198 -4.48 -22.47 15.39
N SER A 199 -4.38 -21.14 15.63
CA SER A 199 -5.56 -20.30 15.75
C SER A 199 -6.34 -20.17 14.45
N ILE A 200 -5.69 -20.34 13.29
CA ILE A 200 -6.30 -20.28 11.95
C ILE A 200 -6.78 -21.66 11.50
N ASP A 201 -5.99 -22.70 11.72
CA ASP A 201 -6.26 -24.04 11.17
C ASP A 201 -7.14 -24.93 12.07
N ASN A 202 -7.11 -24.76 13.40
CA ASN A 202 -7.74 -25.70 14.34
C ASN A 202 -8.86 -25.07 15.20
N TYR A 203 -9.85 -25.88 15.62
CA TYR A 203 -10.89 -25.51 16.60
C TYR A 203 -10.39 -25.42 18.05
N ARG A 204 -9.12 -25.76 18.30
CA ARG A 204 -8.62 -25.98 19.68
C ARG A 204 -8.45 -24.70 20.50
N LEU A 205 -8.22 -23.54 19.86
CA LEU A 205 -8.12 -22.28 20.59
C LEU A 205 -9.49 -21.65 20.81
N SER A 206 -9.77 -21.31 22.06
CA SER A 206 -10.99 -20.58 22.39
C SER A 206 -10.98 -19.19 21.73
N PRO A 207 -12.13 -18.64 21.32
CA PRO A 207 -12.19 -17.30 20.71
C PRO A 207 -11.54 -16.21 21.57
N TRP A 208 -11.60 -16.37 22.90
CA TRP A 208 -10.95 -15.49 23.86
C TRP A 208 -9.42 -15.57 23.84
N GLN A 209 -8.85 -16.76 23.68
CA GLN A 209 -7.40 -16.91 23.55
C GLN A 209 -6.89 -16.25 22.27
N THR A 210 -7.62 -16.36 21.16
CA THR A 210 -7.25 -15.68 19.91
C THR A 210 -7.34 -14.16 20.03
N LEU A 211 -8.35 -13.63 20.73
CA LEU A 211 -8.42 -12.19 21.02
C LEU A 211 -7.14 -11.72 21.73
N ILE A 212 -6.71 -12.43 22.78
CA ILE A 212 -5.55 -12.04 23.58
C ILE A 212 -4.24 -12.25 22.79
N GLN A 213 -4.10 -13.35 22.05
CA GLN A 213 -2.83 -13.75 21.43
C GLN A 213 -2.60 -13.15 20.04
N VAL A 214 -3.68 -12.80 19.33
CA VAL A 214 -3.61 -12.30 17.94
C VAL A 214 -4.21 -10.91 17.82
N SER A 215 -5.45 -10.70 18.30
CA SER A 215 -6.12 -9.41 18.13
C SER A 215 -5.44 -8.28 18.90
N PHE A 216 -5.05 -8.50 20.15
CA PHE A 216 -4.44 -7.47 20.98
C PHE A 216 -3.07 -7.03 20.46
N PRO A 217 -2.12 -7.94 20.13
CA PRO A 217 -0.86 -7.56 19.49
C PRO A 217 -1.06 -6.85 18.14
N ALA A 218 -2.04 -7.27 17.34
CA ALA A 218 -2.37 -6.61 16.08
C ALA A 218 -2.93 -5.20 16.30
N LEU A 219 -3.80 -5.00 17.29
CA LEU A 219 -4.35 -3.68 17.63
C LEU A 219 -3.25 -2.74 18.16
N ALA A 220 -2.30 -3.24 18.94
CA ALA A 220 -1.13 -2.48 19.35
C ALA A 220 -0.24 -2.08 18.16
N ALA A 221 -0.05 -2.98 17.18
CA ALA A 221 0.65 -2.66 15.94
C ALA A 221 -0.11 -1.61 15.11
N ALA A 222 -1.44 -1.69 15.02
CA ALA A 222 -2.26 -0.68 14.33
C ALA A 222 -2.16 0.70 15.02
N ALA A 223 -2.17 0.73 16.36
CA ALA A 223 -1.97 1.97 17.13
C ALA A 223 -0.56 2.55 16.93
N ALA A 224 0.46 1.70 16.85
CA ALA A 224 1.82 2.12 16.52
C ALA A 224 1.89 2.74 15.11
N VAL A 225 1.29 2.11 14.10
CA VAL A 225 1.23 2.66 12.74
C VAL A 225 0.49 4.00 12.73
N LEU A 226 -0.64 4.09 13.42
CA LEU A 226 -1.41 5.34 13.55
C LEU A 226 -0.57 6.47 14.16
N TRP A 227 0.17 6.18 15.22
CA TRP A 227 1.07 7.14 15.83
C TRP A 227 2.19 7.57 14.85
N THR A 228 2.79 6.61 14.12
CA THR A 228 3.85 6.93 13.13
C THR A 228 3.33 7.78 11.98
N MET A 229 2.08 7.55 11.56
CA MET A 229 1.42 8.34 10.52
C MET A 229 1.23 9.79 10.98
N GLN A 230 0.82 10.01 12.23
CA GLN A 230 0.70 11.35 12.81
C GLN A 230 2.06 12.05 13.00
N ALA A 231 3.11 11.29 13.34
CA ALA A 231 4.44 11.85 13.58
C ALA A 231 5.17 12.20 12.28
N THR A 232 5.06 11.37 11.23
CA THR A 232 5.82 11.53 9.98
C THR A 232 5.06 12.21 8.86
N HIS A 233 3.72 12.19 8.89
CA HIS A 233 2.84 12.64 7.79
C HIS A 233 3.09 11.93 6.45
N ASP A 234 3.77 10.78 6.45
CA ASP A 234 4.02 9.98 5.24
C ASP A 234 2.75 9.18 4.85
N GLN A 235 2.31 9.33 3.60
CA GLN A 235 1.08 8.70 3.10
C GLN A 235 1.14 7.16 3.02
N TRP A 236 2.34 6.55 2.92
CA TRP A 236 2.44 5.09 2.81
C TRP A 236 1.97 4.35 4.06
N TYR A 237 2.05 4.96 5.24
CA TYR A 237 1.65 4.30 6.50
C TYR A 237 0.13 4.10 6.58
N ALA A 238 -0.64 4.89 5.81
CA ALA A 238 -2.08 4.68 5.66
C ALA A 238 -2.39 3.33 4.99
N TYR A 239 -1.57 2.88 4.04
CA TYR A 239 -1.71 1.55 3.42
C TYR A 239 -1.36 0.41 4.38
N GLU A 240 -0.43 0.65 5.30
CA GLU A 240 0.02 -0.38 6.25
C GLU A 240 -0.97 -0.59 7.39
N MET A 241 -1.68 0.46 7.82
CA MET A 241 -2.60 0.42 8.96
C MET A 241 -3.74 -0.58 8.80
N ILE A 242 -4.23 -0.76 7.58
CA ILE A 242 -5.39 -1.62 7.30
C ILE A 242 -5.11 -3.09 7.60
N VAL A 243 -3.87 -3.56 7.42
CA VAL A 243 -3.49 -4.97 7.63
C VAL A 243 -3.63 -5.40 9.10
N PRO A 244 -2.96 -4.76 10.08
CA PRO A 244 -3.14 -5.11 11.49
C PRO A 244 -4.56 -4.83 11.97
N LEU A 245 -5.25 -3.82 11.43
CA LEU A 245 -6.65 -3.55 11.75
C LEU A 245 -7.55 -4.72 11.33
N MET A 246 -7.42 -5.22 10.10
CA MET A 246 -8.17 -6.37 9.62
C MET A 246 -7.90 -7.62 10.46
N ILE A 247 -6.64 -7.87 10.81
CA ILE A 247 -6.26 -9.00 11.69
C ILE A 247 -6.95 -8.88 13.06
N SER A 248 -6.99 -7.67 13.63
CA SER A 248 -7.65 -7.43 14.91
C SER A 248 -9.16 -7.69 14.83
N ILE A 249 -9.81 -7.22 13.77
CA ILE A 249 -11.26 -7.40 13.55
C ILE A 249 -11.57 -8.89 13.35
N PHE A 250 -10.86 -9.58 12.47
CA PHE A 250 -11.10 -11.00 12.18
C PHE A 250 -10.88 -11.93 13.37
N ALA A 251 -10.06 -11.52 14.35
CA ALA A 251 -9.81 -12.28 15.57
C ALA A 251 -10.86 -12.05 16.68
N LEU A 252 -11.85 -11.16 16.48
CA LEU A 252 -12.87 -10.87 17.49
C LEU A 252 -13.77 -12.09 17.79
N PRO A 253 -14.14 -12.31 19.07
CA PRO A 253 -14.89 -13.49 19.49
C PRO A 253 -16.31 -13.54 18.91
N PHE A 254 -16.93 -12.39 18.67
CA PHE A 254 -18.25 -12.29 18.04
C PHE A 254 -18.22 -12.81 16.60
N LEU A 255 -17.25 -12.36 15.81
CA LEU A 255 -17.09 -12.79 14.42
C LEU A 255 -16.73 -14.27 14.33
N ARG A 256 -15.91 -14.77 15.27
CA ARG A 256 -15.61 -16.21 15.39
C ARG A 256 -16.85 -17.09 15.60
N ARG A 257 -17.84 -16.61 16.35
CA ARG A 257 -19.11 -17.34 16.54
C ARG A 257 -19.97 -17.35 15.28
N MET A 258 -19.83 -16.34 14.43
CA MET A 258 -20.60 -16.19 13.19
C MET A 258 -19.95 -16.86 11.97
N GLU A 259 -18.75 -17.46 12.09
CA GLU A 259 -18.00 -18.06 10.99
C GLU A 259 -18.83 -19.04 10.14
N LEU A 260 -19.63 -19.89 10.78
CA LEU A 260 -20.47 -20.87 10.10
C LEU A 260 -21.64 -20.23 9.34
N LEU A 261 -22.18 -19.12 9.86
CA LEU A 261 -23.24 -18.37 9.19
C LEU A 261 -22.67 -17.56 8.02
N LEU A 262 -21.55 -16.87 8.23
CA LEU A 262 -20.89 -16.05 7.22
C LEU A 262 -20.34 -16.90 6.07
N SER A 263 -19.72 -18.05 6.35
CA SER A 263 -19.20 -18.95 5.32
C SER A 263 -20.31 -19.50 4.39
N ARG A 264 -21.55 -19.64 4.87
CA ARG A 264 -22.70 -20.03 4.03
C ARG A 264 -23.09 -18.96 3.00
N VAL A 265 -22.75 -17.69 3.21
CA VAL A 265 -22.95 -16.65 2.20
C VAL A 265 -22.05 -16.90 0.98
N LEU A 266 -20.81 -17.31 1.23
CA LEU A 266 -19.85 -17.64 0.18
C LEU A 266 -20.12 -19.03 -0.43
N PHE A 267 -20.58 -19.98 0.38
CA PHE A 267 -20.87 -21.37 0.00
C PHE A 267 -22.33 -21.77 0.30
N PRO A 268 -23.31 -21.27 -0.49
CA PRO A 268 -24.72 -21.45 -0.18
C PRO A 268 -25.23 -22.88 -0.38
N PHE A 269 -24.59 -23.68 -1.25
CA PHE A 269 -25.09 -25.01 -1.64
C PHE A 269 -24.49 -26.17 -0.83
N SER A 270 -24.03 -25.93 0.40
CA SER A 270 -23.23 -26.90 1.13
C SER A 270 -24.00 -28.16 1.58
N LYS A 271 -23.60 -29.31 1.00
CA LYS A 271 -23.71 -30.67 1.56
C LYS A 271 -22.33 -31.29 1.85
N VAL A 272 -21.27 -30.48 1.88
CA VAL A 272 -19.87 -30.94 1.98
C VAL A 272 -19.24 -30.33 3.23
N ASP A 273 -18.58 -31.17 4.04
CA ASP A 273 -17.80 -30.72 5.19
C ASP A 273 -16.61 -29.87 4.71
N LEU A 274 -16.82 -28.55 4.62
CA LEU A 274 -15.76 -27.58 4.37
C LEU A 274 -14.73 -27.68 5.49
N ARG A 275 -13.44 -27.62 5.13
CA ARG A 275 -12.36 -27.56 6.13
C ARG A 275 -12.52 -26.29 6.97
N VAL A 276 -12.18 -26.37 8.24
CA VAL A 276 -12.28 -25.27 9.20
C VAL A 276 -11.56 -24.02 8.71
N LYS A 277 -10.36 -24.21 8.14
CA LYS A 277 -9.58 -23.16 7.50
C LYS A 277 -10.36 -22.45 6.39
N ASP A 278 -10.99 -23.20 5.50
CA ASP A 278 -11.72 -22.64 4.36
C ASP A 278 -12.99 -21.92 4.83
N GLN A 279 -13.68 -22.44 5.84
CA GLN A 279 -14.81 -21.76 6.49
C GLN A 279 -14.40 -20.41 7.10
N ARG A 280 -13.27 -20.38 7.82
CA ARG A 280 -12.72 -19.15 8.42
C ARG A 280 -12.32 -18.13 7.39
N LEU A 281 -11.52 -18.52 6.40
CA LEU A 281 -11.12 -17.64 5.31
C LEU A 281 -12.33 -17.12 4.55
N ALA A 282 -13.38 -17.94 4.35
CA ALA A 282 -14.61 -17.51 3.71
C ALA A 282 -15.35 -16.46 4.53
N SER A 283 -15.43 -16.64 5.85
CA SER A 283 -16.01 -15.63 6.74
C SER A 283 -15.24 -14.31 6.68
N TYR A 284 -13.91 -14.34 6.60
CA TYR A 284 -13.08 -13.14 6.48
C TYR A 284 -13.31 -12.43 5.15
N VAL A 285 -13.46 -13.17 4.05
CA VAL A 285 -13.83 -12.60 2.75
C VAL A 285 -15.20 -11.93 2.80
N VAL A 286 -16.20 -12.56 3.42
CA VAL A 286 -17.54 -11.98 3.55
C VAL A 286 -17.51 -10.72 4.42
N ILE A 287 -16.78 -10.71 5.54
CA ILE A 287 -16.60 -9.51 6.37
C ILE A 287 -15.90 -8.41 5.58
N ALA A 288 -14.82 -8.74 4.88
CA ALA A 288 -14.09 -7.78 4.05
C ALA A 288 -14.97 -7.22 2.91
N LEU A 289 -15.82 -8.03 2.29
CA LEU A 289 -16.80 -7.58 1.29
C LEU A 289 -17.81 -6.61 1.90
N MET A 290 -18.34 -6.90 3.09
CA MET A 290 -19.25 -5.99 3.80
C MET A 290 -18.56 -4.66 4.15
N VAL A 291 -17.31 -4.69 4.62
CA VAL A 291 -16.53 -3.48 4.89
C VAL A 291 -16.27 -2.70 3.60
N TRP A 292 -15.96 -3.39 2.49
CA TRP A 292 -15.72 -2.77 1.20
C TRP A 292 -16.97 -2.04 0.69
N VAL A 293 -18.15 -2.66 0.79
CA VAL A 293 -19.43 -2.01 0.46
C VAL A 293 -19.71 -0.85 1.41
N ALA A 294 -19.48 -1.02 2.72
CA ALA A 294 -19.68 0.06 3.69
C ALA A 294 -18.78 1.27 3.40
N MET A 295 -17.52 1.05 3.00
CA MET A 295 -16.60 2.12 2.62
C MET A 295 -17.08 2.90 1.40
N LEU A 296 -17.74 2.26 0.43
CA LEU A 296 -18.34 2.95 -0.72
C LEU A 296 -19.54 3.82 -0.34
N LEU A 297 -20.24 3.50 0.75
CA LEU A 297 -21.40 4.26 1.24
C LEU A 297 -21.01 5.43 2.14
N LEU A 298 -19.75 5.52 2.57
CA LEU A 298 -19.27 6.62 3.40
C LEU A 298 -19.07 7.90 2.58
N PRO A 299 -19.37 9.09 3.15
CA PRO A 299 -19.22 10.36 2.46
C PRO A 299 -17.75 10.75 2.19
N VAL A 300 -16.82 10.18 2.95
CA VAL A 300 -15.38 10.39 2.79
C VAL A 300 -14.72 9.02 2.66
N ILE A 301 -14.14 8.75 1.49
CA ILE A 301 -13.46 7.49 1.19
C ILE A 301 -11.97 7.67 1.46
N ILE A 302 -11.42 6.86 2.35
CA ILE A 302 -9.97 6.76 2.56
C ILE A 302 -9.41 5.90 1.42
N SER A 303 -8.88 6.57 0.38
CA SER A 303 -8.44 5.97 -0.88
C SER A 303 -7.43 4.83 -0.69
N GLU A 304 -6.49 5.00 0.24
CA GLU A 304 -5.41 4.06 0.53
C GLU A 304 -5.96 2.76 1.11
N SER A 305 -6.80 2.86 2.16
CA SER A 305 -7.47 1.73 2.79
C SER A 305 -8.39 0.99 1.82
N PHE A 306 -9.11 1.74 0.98
CA PHE A 306 -10.00 1.18 -0.02
C PHE A 306 -9.23 0.40 -1.10
N MET A 307 -8.08 0.91 -1.53
CA MET A 307 -7.18 0.21 -2.46
C MET A 307 -6.66 -1.10 -1.88
N VAL A 308 -6.10 -1.09 -0.68
CA VAL A 308 -5.53 -2.32 -0.06
C VAL A 308 -6.62 -3.37 0.15
N LEU A 309 -7.79 -2.95 0.63
CA LEU A 309 -8.93 -3.86 0.82
C LEU A 309 -9.40 -4.46 -0.51
N SER A 310 -9.44 -3.67 -1.58
CA SER A 310 -9.77 -4.15 -2.93
C SER A 310 -8.75 -5.19 -3.43
N VAL A 311 -7.45 -4.93 -3.26
CA VAL A 311 -6.38 -5.87 -3.65
C VAL A 311 -6.46 -7.16 -2.82
N PHE A 312 -6.65 -7.05 -1.51
CA PHE A 312 -6.82 -8.21 -0.64
C PHE A 312 -8.02 -9.08 -1.07
N LEU A 313 -9.18 -8.47 -1.31
CA LEU A 313 -10.38 -9.19 -1.75
C LEU A 313 -10.21 -9.82 -3.13
N LEU A 314 -9.59 -9.12 -4.09
CA LEU A 314 -9.28 -9.67 -5.41
C LEU A 314 -8.43 -10.94 -5.28
N LEU A 315 -7.33 -10.88 -4.53
CA LEU A 315 -6.44 -12.03 -4.34
C LEU A 315 -7.16 -13.19 -3.64
N MET A 316 -7.94 -12.90 -2.60
CA MET A 316 -8.66 -13.92 -1.84
C MET A 316 -9.77 -14.58 -2.67
N LEU A 317 -10.58 -13.81 -3.41
CA LEU A 317 -11.64 -14.35 -4.27
C LEU A 317 -11.10 -15.14 -5.45
N ILE A 318 -9.96 -14.74 -6.01
CA ILE A 318 -9.26 -15.54 -7.02
C ILE A 318 -8.75 -16.85 -6.41
N LEU A 319 -8.17 -16.82 -5.21
CA LEU A 319 -7.69 -18.02 -4.54
C LEU A 319 -8.84 -18.99 -4.22
N PHE A 320 -9.98 -18.47 -3.74
CA PHE A 320 -11.19 -19.27 -3.52
C PHE A 320 -11.81 -19.80 -4.81
N SER A 321 -11.67 -19.06 -5.90
CA SER A 321 -12.15 -19.48 -7.21
C SER A 321 -11.42 -20.74 -7.74
N ILE A 322 -10.29 -21.15 -7.15
CA ILE A 322 -9.57 -22.39 -7.52
C ILE A 322 -10.22 -23.61 -6.84
N GLU A 323 -10.69 -24.57 -7.64
CA GLU A 323 -11.32 -25.83 -7.23
C GLU A 323 -10.35 -26.74 -6.48
N ASP A 324 -9.11 -26.87 -6.96
CA ASP A 324 -8.08 -27.69 -6.29
C ASP A 324 -7.82 -27.26 -4.84
N VAL A 325 -8.00 -25.96 -4.57
CA VAL A 325 -7.79 -25.35 -3.26
C VAL A 325 -8.99 -25.56 -2.36
N THR A 326 -10.21 -25.32 -2.85
CA THR A 326 -11.43 -25.27 -2.02
C THR A 326 -12.22 -26.57 -1.97
N ARG A 327 -12.16 -27.40 -3.04
CA ARG A 327 -12.89 -28.66 -3.18
C ARG A 327 -14.37 -28.55 -2.82
N CYS A 328 -14.99 -27.44 -3.20
CA CYS A 328 -16.32 -27.04 -2.74
C CYS A 328 -17.49 -27.65 -3.56
N GLY A 329 -17.19 -28.45 -4.59
CA GLY A 329 -18.14 -29.06 -5.51
C GLY A 329 -18.63 -28.11 -6.62
N MET A 330 -19.14 -28.66 -7.72
CA MET A 330 -19.45 -27.91 -8.95
C MET A 330 -20.41 -26.73 -8.77
N LYS A 331 -21.46 -26.87 -7.94
CA LYS A 331 -22.45 -25.79 -7.74
C LYS A 331 -21.84 -24.57 -7.06
N ASN A 332 -21.03 -24.81 -6.01
CA ASN A 332 -20.32 -23.74 -5.32
C ASN A 332 -19.17 -23.18 -6.17
N TYR A 333 -18.51 -24.02 -6.96
CA TYR A 333 -17.49 -23.58 -7.91
C TYR A 333 -18.04 -22.56 -8.90
N VAL A 334 -19.17 -22.86 -9.56
CA VAL A 334 -19.81 -21.93 -10.50
C VAL A 334 -20.26 -20.64 -9.80
N TRP A 335 -20.85 -20.75 -8.60
CA TRP A 335 -21.22 -19.59 -7.79
C TRP A 335 -20.03 -18.68 -7.48
N LEU A 336 -18.90 -19.25 -7.06
CA LEU A 336 -17.68 -18.51 -6.80
C LEU A 336 -17.12 -17.85 -8.06
N GLN A 337 -17.21 -18.49 -9.24
CA GLN A 337 -16.79 -17.84 -10.48
C GLN A 337 -17.61 -16.58 -10.78
N LEU A 338 -18.93 -16.68 -10.63
CA LEU A 338 -19.81 -15.55 -10.83
C LEU A 338 -19.53 -14.44 -9.83
N LEU A 339 -19.32 -14.78 -8.55
CA LEU A 339 -19.00 -13.82 -7.50
C LEU A 339 -17.65 -13.12 -7.76
N THR A 340 -16.60 -13.87 -8.09
CA THR A 340 -15.27 -13.29 -8.37
C THR A 340 -15.31 -12.40 -9.61
N LEU A 341 -16.01 -12.81 -10.67
CA LEU A 341 -16.17 -12.00 -11.89
C LEU A 341 -16.93 -10.69 -11.58
N SER A 342 -18.07 -10.79 -10.88
CA SER A 342 -18.88 -9.63 -10.53
C SER A 342 -18.14 -8.69 -9.58
N PHE A 343 -17.33 -9.21 -8.66
CA PHE A 343 -16.45 -8.39 -7.83
C PHE A 343 -15.37 -7.67 -8.63
N CYS A 344 -14.67 -8.35 -9.57
CA CYS A 344 -13.70 -7.70 -10.45
C CYS A 344 -14.32 -6.54 -11.23
N VAL A 345 -15.51 -6.74 -11.79
CA VAL A 345 -16.26 -5.69 -12.49
C VAL A 345 -16.65 -4.56 -11.53
N ALA A 346 -17.13 -4.88 -10.31
CA ALA A 346 -17.48 -3.89 -9.30
C ALA A 346 -16.27 -3.04 -8.89
N VAL A 347 -15.07 -3.62 -8.75
CA VAL A 347 -13.83 -2.88 -8.44
C VAL A 347 -13.44 -1.95 -9.58
N ILE A 348 -13.56 -2.39 -10.84
CA ILE A 348 -13.30 -1.55 -12.01
C ILE A 348 -14.27 -0.36 -12.04
N LEU A 349 -15.57 -0.62 -11.83
CA LEU A 349 -16.60 0.43 -11.81
C LEU A 349 -16.42 1.40 -10.64
N ALA A 350 -16.12 0.89 -9.45
CA ALA A 350 -15.85 1.72 -8.27
C ALA A 350 -14.59 2.59 -8.48
N GLY A 351 -13.52 2.03 -9.02
CA GLY A 351 -12.31 2.78 -9.36
C GLY A 351 -12.58 3.88 -10.38
N ALA A 352 -13.41 3.59 -11.40
CA ALA A 352 -13.80 4.57 -12.42
C ALA A 352 -14.68 5.69 -11.84
N GLN A 353 -15.72 5.36 -11.06
CA GLN A 353 -16.63 6.34 -10.46
C GLN A 353 -15.91 7.27 -9.47
N LEU A 354 -14.94 6.74 -8.73
CA LEU A 354 -14.16 7.51 -7.76
C LEU A 354 -12.94 8.21 -8.38
N SER A 355 -12.75 8.11 -9.71
CA SER A 355 -11.56 8.63 -10.42
C SER A 355 -10.23 8.11 -9.85
N MET A 356 -10.22 6.91 -9.25
CA MET A 356 -9.04 6.28 -8.66
C MET A 356 -8.42 5.29 -9.66
N LEU A 357 -7.43 5.79 -10.41
CA LEU A 357 -6.75 5.01 -11.45
C LEU A 357 -6.19 3.69 -10.90
N MET A 358 -5.48 3.72 -9.77
CA MET A 358 -4.84 2.52 -9.20
C MET A 358 -5.82 1.38 -8.88
N ILE A 359 -7.06 1.71 -8.51
CA ILE A 359 -8.11 0.73 -8.20
C ILE A 359 -8.66 0.11 -9.48
N THR A 360 -8.86 0.93 -10.51
CA THR A 360 -9.27 0.46 -11.83
C THR A 360 -8.23 -0.52 -12.40
N TRP A 361 -6.94 -0.19 -12.27
CA TRP A 361 -5.83 -1.05 -12.70
C TRP A 361 -5.75 -2.32 -11.87
N ALA A 362 -5.97 -2.25 -10.56
CA ALA A 362 -6.04 -3.44 -9.70
C ALA A 362 -7.19 -4.37 -10.12
N GLY A 363 -8.38 -3.83 -10.40
CA GLY A 363 -9.53 -4.59 -10.89
C GLY A 363 -9.28 -5.25 -12.25
N MET A 364 -8.71 -4.52 -13.21
CA MET A 364 -8.32 -5.06 -14.52
C MET A 364 -7.24 -6.14 -14.39
N GLY A 365 -6.22 -5.91 -13.56
CA GLY A 365 -5.17 -6.90 -13.27
C GLY A 365 -5.74 -8.16 -12.62
N GLY A 366 -6.70 -8.01 -11.70
CA GLY A 366 -7.44 -9.11 -11.09
C GLY A 366 -8.26 -9.89 -12.10
N LEU A 367 -8.96 -9.21 -13.02
CA LEU A 367 -9.72 -9.86 -14.08
C LEU A 367 -8.81 -10.65 -15.04
N LEU A 368 -7.67 -10.08 -15.43
CA LEU A 368 -6.69 -10.75 -16.27
C LEU A 368 -6.14 -12.00 -15.57
N LEU A 369 -5.76 -11.87 -14.29
CA LEU A 369 -5.26 -12.99 -13.50
C LEU A 369 -6.32 -14.07 -13.31
N PHE A 370 -7.58 -13.69 -13.10
CA PHE A 370 -8.71 -14.60 -13.06
C PHE A 370 -8.85 -15.40 -14.37
N VAL A 371 -8.83 -14.74 -15.52
CA VAL A 371 -8.89 -15.41 -16.84
C VAL A 371 -7.70 -16.36 -17.02
N MET A 372 -6.50 -15.95 -16.63
CA MET A 372 -5.31 -16.81 -16.67
C MET A 372 -5.46 -18.06 -15.81
N VAL A 373 -5.93 -17.92 -14.58
CA VAL A 373 -6.18 -19.06 -13.67
C VAL A 373 -7.23 -20.00 -14.26
N LYS A 374 -8.36 -19.47 -14.75
CA LYS A 374 -9.42 -20.28 -15.36
C LYS A 374 -8.96 -21.03 -16.61
N TYR A 375 -8.13 -20.39 -17.44
CA TYR A 375 -7.56 -21.02 -18.63
C TYR A 375 -6.75 -22.29 -18.29
N TRP A 376 -6.01 -22.29 -17.17
CA TRP A 376 -5.28 -23.48 -16.72
C TRP A 376 -6.18 -24.54 -16.09
N GLU A 377 -7.19 -24.11 -15.36
CA GLU A 377 -8.03 -24.99 -14.55
C GLU A 377 -9.14 -25.68 -15.34
N ILE A 378 -9.88 -24.97 -16.20
CA ILE A 378 -11.04 -25.52 -16.92
C ILE A 378 -10.68 -26.81 -17.70
N PRO A 379 -9.56 -26.87 -18.45
CA PRO A 379 -9.17 -28.11 -19.12
C PRO A 379 -8.87 -29.26 -18.16
N THR A 380 -8.29 -28.97 -17.00
CA THR A 380 -7.99 -30.00 -15.99
C THR A 380 -9.26 -30.60 -15.38
N LEU A 381 -10.34 -29.81 -15.25
CA LEU A 381 -11.65 -30.29 -14.80
C LEU A 381 -12.31 -31.26 -15.78
N PHE A 382 -12.01 -31.14 -17.08
CA PHE A 382 -12.45 -32.09 -18.12
C PHE A 382 -11.47 -33.27 -18.31
N GLY A 383 -10.54 -33.49 -17.38
CA GLY A 383 -9.58 -34.60 -17.42
C GLY A 383 -8.35 -34.36 -18.30
N TRP A 384 -8.13 -33.14 -18.79
CA TRP A 384 -6.96 -32.79 -19.58
C TRP A 384 -5.79 -32.42 -18.66
N GLU A 385 -4.87 -33.36 -18.41
CA GLU A 385 -3.67 -33.06 -17.64
C GLU A 385 -2.63 -32.27 -18.47
N TRP A 386 -2.28 -31.07 -18.01
CA TRP A 386 -1.15 -30.29 -18.53
C TRP A 386 0.24 -30.86 -18.13
N LYS A 387 0.30 -31.98 -17.39
CA LYS A 387 1.56 -32.55 -16.87
C LYS A 387 2.53 -33.02 -17.96
N ASN A 388 2.04 -33.31 -19.15
CA ASN A 388 2.89 -33.80 -20.23
C ASN A 388 3.74 -32.65 -20.82
N LYS A 389 5.07 -32.84 -20.94
CA LYS A 389 6.04 -31.78 -21.28
C LYS A 389 5.69 -31.03 -22.57
N ASN A 390 5.20 -31.74 -23.59
CA ASN A 390 4.74 -31.14 -24.84
C ASN A 390 3.44 -30.34 -24.69
N ARG A 391 2.51 -30.75 -23.82
CA ARG A 391 1.25 -30.03 -23.60
C ARG A 391 1.43 -28.73 -22.81
N LYS A 392 2.43 -28.64 -21.93
CA LYS A 392 2.78 -27.38 -21.22
C LYS A 392 3.16 -26.25 -22.18
N ALA A 393 3.93 -26.57 -23.23
CA ALA A 393 4.34 -25.58 -24.22
C ALA A 393 3.13 -25.04 -25.00
N TRP A 394 2.22 -25.91 -25.43
CA TRP A 394 0.97 -25.51 -26.07
C TRP A 394 0.05 -24.72 -25.15
N GLY A 395 -0.02 -25.07 -23.86
CA GLY A 395 -0.75 -24.32 -22.85
C GLY A 395 -0.21 -22.89 -22.68
N ALA A 396 1.10 -22.75 -22.56
CA ALA A 396 1.76 -21.44 -22.48
C ALA A 396 1.58 -20.60 -23.75
N LEU A 397 1.62 -21.23 -24.93
CA LEU A 397 1.42 -20.55 -26.22
C LEU A 397 -0.03 -20.04 -26.36
N GLY A 398 -1.02 -20.84 -26.00
CA GLY A 398 -2.43 -20.39 -25.97
C GLY A 398 -2.68 -19.29 -24.93
N MET A 399 -2.02 -19.35 -23.78
CA MET A 399 -2.06 -18.26 -22.78
C MET A 399 -1.44 -16.96 -23.33
N ALA A 400 -0.30 -17.05 -24.02
CA ALA A 400 0.32 -15.90 -24.68
C ALA A 400 -0.59 -15.30 -25.77
N ALA A 401 -1.27 -16.15 -26.54
CA ALA A 401 -2.25 -15.71 -27.55
C ALA A 401 -3.46 -15.00 -26.92
N ILE A 402 -3.97 -15.50 -25.78
CA ILE A 402 -5.07 -14.85 -25.05
C ILE A 402 -4.63 -13.48 -24.50
N ILE A 403 -3.46 -13.40 -23.87
CA ILE A 403 -2.92 -12.13 -23.36
C ILE A 403 -2.71 -11.14 -24.50
N TRP A 404 -2.15 -11.60 -25.63
CA TRP A 404 -1.99 -10.79 -26.83
C TRP A 404 -3.34 -10.33 -27.40
N GLY A 405 -4.35 -11.19 -27.42
CA GLY A 405 -5.70 -10.84 -27.86
C GLY A 405 -6.32 -9.77 -26.97
N ILE A 406 -6.25 -9.94 -25.64
CA ILE A 406 -6.74 -8.95 -24.67
C ILE A 406 -6.00 -7.61 -24.85
N ALA A 407 -4.67 -7.63 -24.95
CA ALA A 407 -3.87 -6.42 -25.16
C ALA A 407 -4.23 -5.73 -26.49
N THR A 408 -4.50 -6.51 -27.53
CA THR A 408 -4.90 -5.98 -28.84
C THR A 408 -6.30 -5.37 -28.78
N VAL A 409 -7.26 -6.00 -28.09
CA VAL A 409 -8.62 -5.45 -27.87
C VAL A 409 -8.57 -4.14 -27.09
N ILE A 410 -7.79 -4.08 -26.02
CA ILE A 410 -7.58 -2.83 -25.24
C ILE A 410 -6.98 -1.73 -26.13
N ARG A 411 -6.03 -2.09 -27.00
CA ARG A 411 -5.37 -1.14 -27.91
C ARG A 411 -6.26 -0.69 -29.07
N MET A 412 -7.15 -1.56 -29.56
CA MET A 412 -8.06 -1.27 -30.67
C MET A 412 -9.31 -0.50 -30.22
N HIS A 413 -9.75 -0.70 -28.98
CA HIS A 413 -10.91 -0.01 -28.40
C HIS A 413 -10.59 0.65 -27.06
N PRO A 414 -9.65 1.61 -27.03
CA PRO A 414 -9.39 2.40 -25.82
C PRO A 414 -10.66 3.12 -25.35
N GLU A 415 -11.57 3.48 -26.26
CA GLU A 415 -12.84 4.14 -25.98
C GLU A 415 -13.79 3.34 -25.07
N TRP A 416 -13.71 2.00 -25.07
CA TRP A 416 -14.50 1.14 -24.17
C TRP A 416 -14.05 1.24 -22.72
N PHE A 417 -12.85 1.75 -22.49
CA PHE A 417 -12.25 1.95 -21.17
C PHE A 417 -12.19 3.44 -20.78
N THR A 418 -12.59 4.35 -21.66
CA THR A 418 -12.73 5.80 -21.38
C THR A 418 -14.18 6.22 -21.26
N VAL A 419 -15.09 5.31 -20.89
CA VAL A 419 -16.48 5.71 -20.62
C VAL A 419 -16.48 6.55 -19.34
N PHE A 420 -16.50 7.87 -19.53
CA PHE A 420 -17.01 8.96 -18.68
C PHE A 420 -16.05 10.14 -18.45
N PRO A 421 -16.62 11.36 -18.40
CA PRO A 421 -16.14 12.54 -19.10
C PRO A 421 -15.06 13.28 -18.31
N ALA A 422 -14.20 13.99 -19.04
CA ALA A 422 -13.49 15.12 -18.50
C ALA A 422 -14.53 16.15 -18.04
N GLN A 423 -14.84 16.20 -16.74
CA GLN A 423 -15.50 17.36 -16.16
C GLN A 423 -14.41 18.42 -15.96
N GLY A 424 -14.62 19.56 -16.61
CA GLY A 424 -13.77 20.75 -16.55
C GLY A 424 -13.93 21.53 -15.26
#